data_AF-A0A536NY26-F1
#
_entry.id   AF-A0A536NY26-F1
#
_cell.length_a   1.000
_cell.length_b   1.000
_cell.length_c   1.000
_cell.angle_alpha   90.00
_cell.angle_beta   90.00
_cell.angle_gamma   90.00
#
_symmetry.space_group_name_H-M   'P 1'
#
loop_
_entity.id
_entity.type
_entity.pdbx_description
1 polymer ?
#
loop_
_entity_poly.entity_id
_entity_poly.type
_entity_poly.pdbx_seq_one_letter_code
_entity_poly.pdbx_strand_id
1 'polypeptide(L)' 'LVSGGLNPGNVADAVARLRPWGVDVCSGVEAEPGRKDHDRLRAFVEAVRGVET' A
#
# COMPACT_ATOMS: atom_id res chain seq x y z
N LEU A 1 11.00 6.32 -3.82
CA LEU A 1 9.56 6.04 -3.64
C LEU A 1 9.21 4.87 -4.55
N VAL A 2 8.42 3.90 -4.07
CA VAL A 2 7.89 2.79 -4.89
C VAL A 2 6.40 3.01 -5.11
N SER A 3 5.94 2.81 -6.34
CA SER A 3 4.53 2.93 -6.73
C SER A 3 4.18 1.92 -7.83
N GLY A 4 2.91 1.87 -8.20
CA GLY A 4 2.41 1.01 -9.29
C GLY A 4 1.97 -0.37 -8.80
N GLY A 5 0.67 -0.66 -8.89
CA GLY A 5 0.11 -1.96 -8.54
C GLY A 5 0.13 -2.33 -7.05
N LEU A 6 0.56 -1.42 -6.17
CA LEU A 6 0.54 -1.63 -4.72
C LEU A 6 -0.89 -1.71 -4.21
N ASN A 7 -1.13 -2.61 -3.26
CA ASN A 7 -2.40 -2.83 -2.59
C ASN A 7 -2.13 -3.45 -1.20
N PRO A 8 -3.14 -3.58 -0.32
CA PRO A 8 -2.94 -4.13 1.03
C PRO A 8 -2.31 -5.52 1.06
N GLY A 9 -2.49 -6.33 0.02
CA GLY A 9 -1.98 -7.70 -0.05
C GLY A 9 -0.53 -7.84 -0.51
N ASN A 10 0.11 -6.78 -1.02
CA ASN A 10 1.49 -6.86 -1.52
C ASN A 10 2.44 -5.78 -0.98
N VAL A 11 1.92 -4.73 -0.34
CA VAL A 11 2.75 -3.59 0.07
C VAL A 11 3.77 -3.96 1.14
N ALA A 12 3.41 -4.85 2.07
CA ALA A 12 4.32 -5.29 3.14
C ALA A 12 5.56 -5.98 2.55
N ASP A 13 5.36 -6.92 1.62
CA ASP A 13 6.43 -7.60 0.90
C ASP A 13 7.29 -6.63 0.09
N ALA A 14 6.67 -5.66 -0.58
CA ALA A 14 7.39 -4.65 -1.35
C ALA A 14 8.29 -3.79 -0.44
N VAL A 15 7.79 -3.36 0.72
CA VAL A 15 8.56 -2.58 1.70
C VAL A 15 9.71 -3.41 2.27
N ALA A 16 9.45 -4.64 2.71
CA ALA A 16 10.45 -5.52 3.31
C ALA A 16 11.61 -5.83 2.35
N ARG A 17 11.30 -6.07 1.06
CA ARG A 17 12.32 -6.43 0.06
C ARG A 17 13.10 -5.24 -0.48
N LEU A 18 12.43 -4.12 -0.72
CA LEU A 18 13.03 -2.98 -1.42
C LEU A 18 13.56 -1.91 -0.47
N ARG A 19 13.12 -1.93 0.80
CA ARG A 19 13.38 -0.90 1.82
C ARG A 19 13.31 0.53 1.28
N PRO A 20 12.20 0.91 0.61
CA PRO A 20 12.10 2.21 0.00
C PRO A 20 11.93 3.28 1.06
N TRP A 21 12.35 4.51 0.75
CA TRP A 21 12.07 5.67 1.61
C TRP A 21 10.56 5.93 1.82
N GLY A 22 9.72 5.47 0.89
CA GLY A 22 8.26 5.56 1.00
C GLY A 22 7.56 4.88 -0.17
N VAL A 23 6.24 4.68 -0.02
CA VAL A 23 5.36 4.05 -1.00
C VAL A 23 4.21 4.98 -1.38
N ASP A 24 3.74 4.87 -2.62
CA ASP A 24 2.59 5.60 -3.15
C ASP A 24 1.56 4.63 -3.74
N VAL A 25 0.28 4.88 -3.44
CA VAL A 25 -0.83 4.00 -3.87
C VAL A 25 -2.00 4.83 -4.40
N CYS A 26 -2.52 4.41 -5.56
CA CYS A 26 -3.70 5.01 -6.17
C CYS A 26 -4.86 4.01 -6.26
N SER A 27 -4.90 3.20 -7.33
CA SER A 27 -6.04 2.30 -7.61
C SER A 27 -6.14 1.09 -6.67
N GLY A 28 -5.04 0.64 -6.06
CA GLY A 28 -5.04 -0.53 -5.16
C GLY A 28 -5.79 -0.34 -3.84
N VAL A 29 -6.28 0.87 -3.56
CA VAL A 29 -7.12 1.22 -2.41
C VAL A 29 -8.46 1.86 -2.83
N GLU A 30 -8.85 1.69 -4.09
CA GLU A 30 -10.14 2.16 -4.60
C GLU A 30 -11.21 1.08 -4.52
N ALA A 31 -12.46 1.47 -4.26
CA ALA A 31 -13.62 0.60 -4.42
C ALA A 31 -14.02 0.50 -5.91
N GLU A 32 -13.90 1.63 -6.61
CA GLU A 32 -14.15 1.83 -8.04
C GLU A 32 -13.29 3.01 -8.53
N PRO A 33 -13.03 3.16 -9.85
CA PRO A 33 -12.11 4.16 -10.37
C PRO A 33 -12.38 5.57 -9.83
N GLY A 34 -11.40 6.13 -9.11
CA GLY A 34 -11.48 7.47 -8.53
C GLY A 34 -12.20 7.57 -7.18
N ARG A 35 -12.77 6.49 -6.63
CA ARG A 35 -13.40 6.47 -5.31
C ARG A 35 -12.64 5.54 -4.36
N LYS A 36 -12.04 6.13 -3.32
CA LYS A 36 -11.28 5.41 -2.29
C LYS A 36 -12.19 4.55 -1.41
N ASP A 37 -11.67 3.39 -1.02
CA ASP A 37 -12.26 2.50 -0.02
C ASP A 37 -11.53 2.71 1.31
N HIS A 38 -12.27 3.10 2.34
CA HIS A 38 -11.70 3.40 3.65
C HIS A 38 -11.11 2.18 4.35
N ASP A 39 -11.68 0.99 4.13
CA ASP A 39 -11.19 -0.24 4.73
C ASP A 39 -9.92 -0.71 4.03
N ARG A 40 -9.85 -0.57 2.69
CA ARG A 40 -8.60 -0.83 1.95
C ARG A 40 -7.50 0.15 2.32
N LEU A 41 -7.82 1.43 2.51
CA LEU A 41 -6.87 2.42 2.99
C LEU A 41 -6.31 2.06 4.37
N ARG A 42 -7.19 1.68 5.31
CA ARG A 42 -6.79 1.25 6.66
C ARG A 42 -5.87 0.03 6.58
N ALA A 43 -6.29 -1.00 5.86
CA ALA A 43 -5.51 -2.23 5.67
C ALA A 43 -4.15 -1.94 5.01
N PHE A 44 -4.09 -1.02 4.04
CA PHE A 44 -2.84 -0.62 3.39
C PHE A 44 -1.87 0.02 4.40
N VAL A 45 -2.35 0.98 5.20
CA VAL A 45 -1.52 1.67 6.20
C VAL A 45 -1.06 0.70 7.29
N GLU A 46 -1.93 -0.19 7.76
CA GLU A 46 -1.59 -1.24 8.72
C GLU A 46 -0.52 -2.18 8.15
N ALA A 47 -0.68 -2.64 6.91
CA ALA A 47 0.31 -3.49 6.23
C ALA A 47 1.68 -2.80 6.08
N VAL A 48 1.72 -1.49 5.79
CA VAL A 48 2.97 -0.73 5.71
C VAL A 48 3.63 -0.59 7.09
N ARG A 49 2.85 -0.26 8.12
CA ARG A 49 3.37 0.00 9.48
C ARG A 49 3.79 -1.27 10.23
N GLY A 50 3.22 -2.42 9.86
CA GLY A 50 3.56 -3.71 10.46
C GLY A 50 4.90 -4.29 10.00
N VAL A 51 5.58 -3.66 9.03
CA VAL A 51 6.89 -4.09 8.56
C VAL A 51 7.98 -3.46 9.41
N GLU A 52 8.86 -4.28 10.00
CA GLU A 52 10.14 -3.79 10.52
C GLU A 52 11.06 -3.45 9.34
N THR A 53 11.47 -2.18 9.24
CA THR A 53 12.30 -1.62 8.16
C THR A 53 13.74 -1.38 8.57
#